data_AF-A0A653DR52-F1
#
_entry.id   AF-A0A653DR52-F1
#
_cell.length_a   1.000
_cell.length_b   1.000
_cell.length_c   1.000
_cell.angle_alpha   90.00
_cell.angle_beta   90.00
_cell.angle_gamma   90.00
#
_symmetry.space_group_name_H-M   'P 1'
#
loop_
_entity.id
_entity.type
_entity.pdbx_description
1 polymer ?
#
loop_
_entity_poly.entity_id
_entity_poly.type
_entity_poly.pdbx_seq_one_letter_code
_entity_poly.pdbx_strand_id
1 'polypeptide(L)'
;MTTEQKFHAAVNVIRSLPKNGSYQPSNELMLRFYSYFKQATQGPCTGTRPAFWDVVGRAKYDAWKKLGDMSKEEAMAKYVNELHSIVETMSYSDKVANFLEAPTDELETISMDDLELVAGDVLERVRSQPNSPLASREASPIR
;
A
#
# COMPACT_ATOMS: atom_id res chain seq x y z
N MET A 1 -3.86 17.51 -7.70
CA MET A 1 -2.87 16.45 -7.98
C MET A 1 -3.36 15.57 -9.11
N THR A 2 -2.49 15.21 -10.04
CA THR A 2 -2.83 14.30 -11.15
C THR A 2 -2.75 12.83 -10.71
N THR A 3 -3.51 11.95 -11.38
CA THR A 3 -3.49 10.50 -11.13
C THR A 3 -2.10 9.90 -11.37
N GLU A 4 -1.37 10.42 -12.35
CA GLU A 4 -0.01 9.98 -12.68
C GLU A 4 0.99 10.29 -11.55
N GLN A 5 0.92 11.49 -10.95
CA GLN A 5 1.78 11.84 -9.82
C GLN A 5 1.51 10.92 -8.62
N LYS A 6 0.23 10.67 -8.30
CA LYS A 6 -0.16 9.74 -7.24
C LYS A 6 0.34 8.33 -7.50
N PHE A 7 0.28 7.88 -8.76
CA PHE A 7 0.77 6.56 -9.15
C PHE A 7 2.28 6.42 -8.95
N HIS A 8 3.08 7.40 -9.36
CA HIS A 8 4.54 7.34 -9.18
C HIS A 8 4.92 7.31 -7.69
N ALA A 9 4.28 8.14 -6.86
CA ALA A 9 4.46 8.11 -5.41
C ALA A 9 4.06 6.76 -4.81
N ALA A 10 2.89 6.23 -5.19
CA ALA A 10 2.42 4.92 -4.75
C ALA A 10 3.39 3.78 -5.12
N VAL A 11 3.97 3.83 -6.31
CA VAL A 11 4.97 2.86 -6.76
C VAL A 11 6.25 2.95 -5.91
N ASN A 12 6.68 4.15 -5.53
CA ASN A 12 7.82 4.33 -4.63
C ASN A 12 7.53 3.76 -3.25
N VAL A 13 6.36 4.05 -2.67
CA VAL A 13 5.91 3.49 -1.39
C VAL A 13 5.97 1.98 -1.40
N ILE A 14 5.36 1.32 -2.40
CA ILE A 14 5.37 -0.16 -2.52
C ILE A 14 6.79 -0.72 -2.65
N ARG A 15 7.70 -0.04 -3.36
CA ARG A 15 9.11 -0.47 -3.52
C ARG A 15 9.90 -0.35 -2.22
N SER A 16 9.59 0.67 -1.42
CA SER A 16 10.20 0.95 -0.14
C SER A 16 9.65 0.09 1.01
N LEU A 17 8.56 -0.66 0.80
CA LEU A 17 8.02 -1.53 1.84
C LEU A 17 9.04 -2.62 2.24
N PRO A 18 9.30 -2.80 3.55
CA PRO A 18 10.24 -3.81 4.02
C PRO A 18 9.72 -5.21 3.71
N LYS A 19 10.56 -6.00 3.02
CA LYS A 19 10.22 -7.39 2.62
C LYS A 19 9.97 -8.32 3.82
N ASN A 20 10.49 -7.95 4.99
CA ASN A 20 10.42 -8.74 6.23
C ASN A 20 9.62 -8.03 7.34
N GLY A 21 8.73 -7.11 7.00
CA GLY A 21 7.89 -6.39 7.97
C GLY A 21 6.78 -7.25 8.58
N SER A 22 6.15 -6.73 9.64
CA SER A 22 4.99 -7.35 10.32
C SER A 22 3.80 -7.59 9.37
N TYR A 23 3.72 -6.83 8.27
CA TYR A 23 2.79 -7.04 7.19
C TYR A 23 3.50 -7.57 5.95
N GLN A 24 3.18 -8.81 5.56
CA GLN A 24 3.61 -9.38 4.29
C GLN A 24 2.42 -9.34 3.31
N PRO A 25 2.50 -8.56 2.22
CA PRO A 25 1.43 -8.54 1.23
C PRO A 25 1.27 -9.94 0.63
N SER A 26 0.02 -10.41 0.54
CA SER A 26 -0.31 -11.67 -0.11
C SER A 26 0.26 -11.72 -1.54
N ASN A 27 0.66 -12.91 -2.00
CA ASN A 27 1.09 -13.12 -3.38
C ASN A 27 0.05 -12.62 -4.39
N GLU A 28 -1.24 -12.73 -4.07
CA GLU A 28 -2.33 -12.23 -4.92
C GLU A 28 -2.28 -10.69 -5.03
N LEU A 29 -2.03 -10.01 -3.92
CA LEU A 29 -1.93 -8.55 -3.86
C LEU A 29 -0.72 -8.04 -4.65
N MET A 30 0.42 -8.72 -4.52
CA MET A 30 1.61 -8.44 -5.31
C MET A 30 1.36 -8.63 -6.82
N LEU A 31 0.59 -9.64 -7.20
CA LEU A 31 0.20 -9.86 -8.60
C LEU A 31 -0.75 -8.78 -9.13
N ARG A 32 -1.66 -8.24 -8.29
CA ARG A 32 -2.54 -7.11 -8.65
C ARG A 32 -1.74 -5.84 -8.87
N PHE A 33 -0.82 -5.49 -7.98
CA PHE A 33 0.07 -4.34 -8.20
C PHE A 33 0.90 -4.50 -9.47
N TYR A 34 1.42 -5.70 -9.69
CA TYR A 34 2.16 -6.00 -10.92
C TYR A 34 1.28 -5.78 -12.16
N SER A 35 0.07 -6.33 -12.19
CA SER A 35 -0.82 -6.21 -13.37
C SER A 35 -1.19 -4.76 -13.64
N TYR A 36 -1.58 -3.98 -12.63
CA TYR A 36 -1.90 -2.56 -12.78
C TYR A 36 -0.68 -1.74 -13.21
N PHE A 37 0.50 -2.00 -12.64
CA PHE A 37 1.73 -1.32 -13.05
C PHE A 37 2.06 -1.59 -14.52
N LYS A 38 1.94 -2.85 -14.96
CA LYS A 38 2.18 -3.23 -16.36
C LYS A 38 1.17 -2.59 -17.30
N GLN A 39 -0.11 -2.56 -16.94
CA GLN A 39 -1.15 -1.92 -17.74
C GLN A 39 -0.97 -0.39 -17.80
N ALA A 40 -0.63 0.26 -16.68
CA ALA A 40 -0.40 1.71 -16.61
C ALA A 40 0.81 2.14 -17.46
N THR A 41 1.88 1.35 -17.48
CA THR A 41 3.11 1.70 -18.21
C THR A 41 3.08 1.26 -19.66
N GLN A 42 2.71 0.01 -19.92
CA GLN A 42 2.81 -0.64 -21.23
C GLN A 42 1.47 -0.76 -21.97
N GLY A 43 0.34 -0.58 -21.27
CA GLY A 43 -0.98 -0.81 -21.83
C GLY A 43 -1.39 -2.29 -21.84
N PRO A 44 -2.33 -2.68 -22.72
CA PRO A 44 -2.84 -4.05 -22.80
C PRO A 44 -1.75 -5.11 -23.00
N CYS A 45 -1.99 -6.31 -22.46
CA CYS A 45 -1.04 -7.41 -22.54
C CYS A 45 -0.87 -7.95 -23.97
N THR A 46 0.32 -7.74 -24.54
CA THR A 46 0.71 -8.12 -25.92
C THR A 46 1.69 -9.29 -25.99
N GLY A 47 2.08 -9.88 -24.86
CA GLY A 47 3.03 -11.00 -24.81
C GLY A 47 2.41 -12.37 -25.07
N THR A 48 3.25 -13.40 -25.23
CA THR A 48 2.83 -14.80 -25.22
C THR A 48 2.77 -15.32 -23.79
N ARG A 49 1.79 -16.18 -23.49
CA ARG A 49 1.69 -16.83 -22.19
C ARG A 49 2.92 -17.70 -21.91
N PRO A 50 3.61 -17.55 -20.77
CA PRO A 50 4.74 -18.38 -20.39
C PRO A 50 4.41 -19.87 -20.31
N ALA A 51 5.48 -20.68 -20.40
CA ALA A 51 5.41 -22.13 -20.35
C ALA A 51 4.83 -22.65 -19.03
N PHE A 52 4.29 -23.87 -19.03
CA PHE A 52 3.56 -24.39 -17.87
C PHE A 52 4.42 -24.60 -16.62
N TRP A 53 5.74 -24.76 -16.77
CA TRP A 53 6.68 -24.90 -15.66
C TRP A 53 7.07 -23.57 -15.01
N ASP A 54 6.86 -22.43 -15.69
CA ASP A 54 7.07 -21.09 -15.13
C ASP A 54 5.80 -20.60 -14.44
N VAL A 55 5.55 -21.12 -13.24
CA VAL A 55 4.34 -20.81 -12.45
C VAL A 55 4.24 -19.31 -12.15
N VAL A 56 5.36 -18.66 -11.83
CA VAL A 56 5.37 -17.24 -11.45
C VAL A 56 5.16 -16.35 -12.66
N GLY A 57 5.88 -16.61 -13.77
CA GLY A 57 5.70 -15.87 -15.01
C GLY A 57 4.29 -16.05 -15.56
N ARG A 58 3.74 -17.27 -15.49
CA ARG A 58 2.36 -17.54 -15.89
C ARG A 58 1.35 -16.78 -15.02
N ALA A 59 1.51 -16.77 -13.70
CA ALA A 59 0.64 -16.01 -12.81
C ALA A 59 0.68 -14.49 -13.08
N LYS A 60 1.87 -13.94 -13.31
CA LYS A 60 2.06 -12.53 -13.70
C LYS A 60 1.39 -12.20 -15.04
N TYR A 61 1.60 -13.07 -16.03
CA TYR A 61 0.99 -12.92 -17.34
C TYR A 61 -0.54 -13.01 -17.26
N ASP A 62 -1.07 -14.01 -16.56
CA ASP A 62 -2.51 -14.24 -16.43
C ASP A 62 -3.17 -13.06 -15.69
N ALA A 63 -2.53 -12.52 -14.64
CA ALA A 63 -3.00 -11.34 -13.93
C ALA A 63 -3.02 -10.08 -14.82
N TRP A 64 -1.97 -9.85 -15.63
CA TRP A 64 -1.94 -8.73 -16.57
C TRP A 64 -2.94 -8.91 -17.70
N LYS A 65 -3.04 -10.12 -18.28
CA LYS A 65 -3.98 -10.42 -19.36
C LYS A 65 -5.44 -10.26 -18.93
N LYS A 66 -5.76 -10.55 -17.67
CA LYS A 66 -7.10 -10.37 -17.09
C LYS A 66 -7.59 -8.91 -17.13
N LEU A 67 -6.71 -7.92 -17.20
CA LEU A 67 -7.08 -6.51 -17.28
C LEU A 67 -7.61 -6.09 -18.66
N GLY A 68 -7.37 -6.89 -19.71
CA GLY A 68 -7.88 -6.64 -21.05
C GLY A 68 -7.47 -5.28 -21.61
N ASP A 69 -8.46 -4.52 -22.08
CA ASP A 69 -8.29 -3.22 -22.75
C ASP A 69 -8.37 -2.01 -21.79
N MET A 70 -8.17 -2.25 -20.49
CA MET A 70 -8.14 -1.19 -19.47
C MET A 70 -7.16 -0.09 -19.85
N SER A 71 -7.60 1.18 -19.74
CA SER A 71 -6.75 2.32 -20.09
C SER A 71 -5.62 2.50 -19.08
N LYS A 72 -4.56 3.22 -19.49
CA LYS A 72 -3.43 3.52 -18.61
C LYS A 72 -3.88 4.32 -17.38
N GLU A 73 -4.75 5.30 -17.58
CA GLU A 73 -5.29 6.16 -16.52
C GLU A 73 -6.12 5.36 -15.51
N GLU A 74 -6.96 4.44 -15.98
CA GLU A 74 -7.76 3.58 -15.10
C GLU A 74 -6.86 2.63 -14.29
N ALA A 75 -5.82 2.08 -14.91
CA ALA A 75 -4.85 1.22 -14.22
C ALA A 75 -4.08 1.98 -13.13
N MET A 76 -3.66 3.24 -13.39
CA MET A 76 -3.03 4.10 -12.39
C MET A 76 -3.96 4.38 -11.21
N ALA A 77 -5.23 4.71 -11.49
CA ALA A 77 -6.22 4.95 -10.45
C ALA A 77 -6.46 3.71 -9.58
N LYS A 78 -6.59 2.52 -10.19
CA LYS A 78 -6.74 1.25 -9.48
C LYS A 78 -5.52 0.91 -8.62
N TYR A 79 -4.31 1.17 -9.11
CA TYR A 79 -3.08 0.97 -8.33
C TYR A 79 -3.09 1.80 -7.04
N VAL A 80 -3.44 3.09 -7.14
CA VAL A 80 -3.50 4.00 -5.99
C VAL A 80 -4.60 3.57 -5.01
N ASN A 81 -5.78 3.19 -5.51
CA ASN A 81 -6.89 2.72 -4.67
C ASN A 81 -6.54 1.43 -3.90
N GLU A 82 -5.85 0.48 -4.54
CA GLU A 82 -5.43 -0.75 -3.86
C GLU A 82 -4.44 -0.45 -2.73
N LEU A 83 -3.49 0.47 -2.95
CA LEU A 83 -2.56 0.91 -1.90
C LEU A 83 -3.29 1.59 -0.73
N HIS A 84 -4.28 2.44 -1.03
CA HIS A 84 -5.13 3.05 -0.01
C HIS A 84 -5.81 2.01 0.88
N SER A 85 -6.40 0.97 0.28
CA SER A 85 -7.08 -0.10 1.00
C SER A 85 -6.12 -0.92 1.88
N ILE A 86 -4.86 -1.08 1.45
CA ILE A 86 -3.83 -1.74 2.26
C ILE A 86 -3.47 -0.90 3.47
N VAL A 87 -3.18 0.39 3.27
CA VAL A 87 -2.80 1.30 4.37
C VAL A 87 -3.94 1.38 5.38
N GLU A 88 -5.17 1.42 4.91
CA GLU A 88 -6.37 1.36 5.74
C GLU A 88 -6.41 0.04 6.54
N THR A 89 -6.25 -1.11 5.88
CA THR A 89 -6.24 -2.44 6.54
C THR A 89 -5.08 -2.59 7.55
N MET A 90 -3.90 -2.06 7.24
CA MET A 90 -2.76 -2.02 8.15
C MET A 90 -3.06 -1.17 9.39
N SER A 91 -3.71 -0.02 9.20
CA SER A 91 -4.06 0.91 10.28
C SER A 91 -5.18 0.39 11.19
N TYR A 92 -6.12 -0.42 10.66
CA TYR A 92 -7.18 -1.08 11.44
C TYR A 92 -6.73 -2.36 12.16
N SER A 93 -5.49 -2.83 11.94
CA SER A 93 -4.90 -3.85 12.79
C SER A 93 -4.40 -3.17 14.07
N ASP A 94 -5.29 -2.87 15.02
CA ASP A 94 -4.98 -2.28 16.33
C ASP A 94 -3.88 -3.04 17.13
N LYS A 95 -3.48 -4.24 16.67
CA LYS A 95 -2.35 -5.00 17.24
C LYS A 95 -0.96 -4.49 16.82
N VAL A 96 -0.83 -3.67 15.76
CA VAL A 96 0.45 -3.06 15.37
C VAL A 96 0.66 -1.65 15.93
N ALA A 97 -0.40 -0.94 16.32
CA ALA A 97 -0.27 0.34 17.02
C ALA A 97 0.45 0.20 18.38
N ASN A 98 0.17 -0.88 19.13
CA ASN A 98 0.90 -1.22 20.35
C ASN A 98 2.35 -1.71 20.13
N PHE A 99 2.74 -1.99 18.88
CA PHE A 99 4.12 -2.38 18.54
C PHE A 99 4.96 -1.18 18.07
N LEU A 100 4.30 -0.08 17.70
CA LEU A 100 4.90 1.18 17.25
C LEU A 100 5.32 2.11 18.41
N GLU A 101 5.35 1.59 19.65
CA GLU A 101 6.06 2.19 20.79
C GLU A 101 7.48 1.60 20.95
N ALA A 102 7.93 0.75 20.04
CA ALA A 102 9.33 0.28 20.02
C ALA A 102 10.26 1.36 19.42
N PRO A 103 11.42 1.64 20.05
CA PRO A 103 12.31 2.73 19.67
C PRO A 103 12.74 2.66 18.20
N THR A 104 12.53 3.76 17.52
CA THR A 104 12.79 4.00 16.10
C THR A 104 14.29 4.09 15.83
N ASP A 105 14.95 2.97 15.58
CA ASP A 105 16.35 2.97 15.08
C ASP A 105 16.52 2.22 13.75
N GLU A 106 15.46 1.60 13.19
CA GLU A 106 15.54 0.86 11.91
C GLU A 106 14.40 1.17 10.94
N LEU A 107 13.97 2.44 10.85
CA LEU A 107 12.94 2.87 9.88
C LEU A 107 13.37 4.13 9.11
N GLU A 108 14.58 4.09 8.57
CA GLU A 108 14.90 4.92 7.41
C GLU A 108 14.42 4.21 6.14
N THR A 109 13.99 4.96 5.13
CA THR A 109 13.62 4.56 3.75
C THR A 109 12.13 4.39 3.37
N ILE A 110 11.17 4.93 4.12
CA ILE A 110 9.88 5.34 3.51
C ILE A 110 9.80 6.86 3.60
N SER A 111 9.86 7.56 2.46
CA SER A 111 9.66 9.02 2.44
C SER A 111 8.26 9.31 2.94
N MET A 112 8.17 9.97 4.10
CA MET A 112 6.91 10.34 4.73
C MET A 112 6.09 11.26 3.83
N ASP A 113 6.76 12.07 3.00
CA ASP A 113 6.13 12.93 1.98
C ASP A 113 5.36 12.12 0.94
N ASP A 114 5.93 11.02 0.43
CA ASP A 114 5.27 10.14 -0.56
C ASP A 114 4.06 9.41 0.05
N LEU A 115 4.12 9.07 1.34
CA LEU A 115 3.01 8.42 2.04
C LEU A 115 1.89 9.43 2.37
N GLU A 116 2.23 10.64 2.81
CA GLU A 116 1.27 11.71 3.03
C GLU A 116 0.57 12.12 1.73
N LEU A 117 1.32 12.12 0.63
CA LEU A 117 0.81 12.40 -0.72
C LEU A 117 -0.22 11.37 -1.20
N VAL A 118 -0.11 10.12 -0.74
CA VAL A 118 -0.96 9.01 -1.18
C VAL A 118 -2.04 8.65 -0.18
N ALA A 119 -1.79 8.76 1.13
CA ALA A 119 -2.66 8.27 2.20
C ALA A 119 -2.84 9.28 3.35
N GLY A 120 -2.53 10.56 3.14
CA GLY A 120 -2.59 11.60 4.16
C GLY A 120 -3.96 11.75 4.83
N ASP A 121 -5.06 11.55 4.09
CA ASP A 121 -6.41 11.59 4.64
C ASP A 121 -6.74 10.39 5.54
N VAL A 122 -6.19 9.21 5.23
CA VAL A 122 -6.30 8.02 6.09
C VAL A 122 -5.48 8.22 7.37
N LEU A 123 -4.26 8.76 7.26
CA LEU A 123 -3.41 9.08 8.40
C LEU A 123 -4.04 10.14 9.31
N GLU A 124 -4.62 11.19 8.76
CA GLU A 124 -5.37 12.20 9.52
C GLU A 124 -6.59 11.60 10.21
N ARG A 125 -7.35 10.72 9.55
CA ARG A 125 -8.47 9.99 10.19
C ARG A 125 -8.01 9.07 11.32
N VAL A 126 -6.83 8.46 11.21
CA VAL A 126 -6.26 7.62 12.27
C VAL A 126 -5.76 8.48 13.43
N ARG A 127 -5.07 9.59 13.15
CA ARG A 127 -4.59 10.54 14.18
C ARG A 127 -5.73 11.23 14.92
N SER A 128 -6.84 11.50 14.24
CA SER A 128 -8.03 12.12 14.80
C SER A 128 -8.97 11.14 15.52
N GLN A 129 -8.76 9.82 15.39
CA GLN A 129 -9.50 8.83 16.16
C GLN A 129 -8.99 8.80 17.62
N PRO A 130 -9.87 9.03 18.61
CA PRO A 130 -9.51 9.04 20.02
C PRO A 130 -9.40 7.60 20.56
N ASN A 131 -8.42 6.82 20.11
CA ASN A 131 -7.97 5.65 20.85
C ASN A 131 -6.81 6.06 21.76
N SER A 132 -7.13 6.85 22.79
CA SER A 132 -6.23 7.13 23.91
C SER A 132 -6.66 6.31 25.12
N PRO A 133 -5.90 5.28 25.56
CA PRO A 133 -6.15 4.63 26.84
C PRO A 133 -5.61 5.43 28.04
N LEU A 134 -5.03 6.62 27.85
CA LEU A 134 -4.28 7.34 28.89
C LEU A 134 -4.65 8.82 29.10
N ALA A 135 -5.84 9.26 28.67
CA ALA A 135 -6.35 10.60 29.02
C ALA A 135 -7.22 10.59 30.31
N SER A 136 -6.90 9.74 31.29
CA SER A 136 -7.52 9.72 32.62
C SER A 136 -6.45 9.72 33.70
N ARG A 137 -5.61 10.75 33.74
CA ARG A 137 -4.73 10.97 34.89
C ARG A 137 -4.36 12.42 35.13
N GLU A 138 -5.33 13.33 35.09
CA GLU A 138 -5.20 14.60 35.80
C GLU A 138 -6.48 14.91 36.58
N ALA A 139 -6.35 14.77 37.91
CA ALA A 139 -7.03 15.51 38.98
C ALA A 139 -7.31 14.57 40.17
N SER A 140 -6.26 14.17 40.90
CA SER A 140 -6.44 13.84 42.32
C SER A 140 -6.72 15.14 43.06
N PRO A 141 -7.88 15.31 43.74
CA PRO A 141 -8.08 16.46 44.60
C PRO A 141 -7.20 16.28 45.84
N ILE A 142 -6.30 17.23 46.06
CA ILE A 142 -5.65 17.42 47.35
C ILE A 142 -6.76 17.76 48.35
N ARG A 143 -6.90 16.94 49.40
CA ARG A 143 -7.53 17.36 50.65
C ARG A 143 -6.81 16.74 51.83
#